data_AF-A0A9N8F399-F1
#
_entry.id   AF-A0A9N8F399-F1
#
_cell.length_a   1.000
_cell.length_b   1.000
_cell.length_c   1.000
_cell.angle_alpha   90.00
_cell.angle_beta   90.00
_cell.angle_gamma   90.00
#
_symmetry.space_group_name_H-M   'P 1'
#
loop_
_entity.id
_entity.type
_entity.pdbx_description
1 polymer ?
#
loop_
_entity_poly.entity_id
_entity_poly.type
_entity_poly.pdbx_seq_one_letter_code
_entity_poly.pdbx_strand_id
1 'polypeptide(L)'
;MKNEKFDIVSVLRGQTRIPVDKDELLKIGNKKEDWIKHVDFIAEKFDIMEWWEDTGKEEFPLLYPIACIVLALPESNGDQERTFSGATWMDGKLNSKQTDITFQMKVLTYKNRAFLRQHRHLVSVARKRVAENRTKRLLREHVKKLSRAEEEGKEPEDITQEMLDELEHYANEDAANAAFIDANA
;
A
#
# COMPACT_ATOMS: atom_id res chain seq x y z
N MET A 1 -3.86 -29.39 24.74
CA MET A 1 -2.91 -28.85 23.75
C MET A 1 -1.79 -29.85 23.60
N LYS A 2 -1.54 -30.36 22.38
CA LYS A 2 -0.38 -31.21 22.14
C LYS A 2 0.84 -30.30 22.20
N ASN A 3 1.78 -30.59 23.11
CA ASN A 3 3.10 -29.98 23.11
C ASN A 3 3.85 -30.49 21.88
N GLU A 4 3.55 -29.96 20.70
CA GLU A 4 4.50 -30.06 19.60
C GLU A 4 5.68 -29.18 19.98
N LYS A 5 6.85 -29.81 20.14
CA LYS A 5 8.10 -29.09 20.39
C LYS A 5 8.33 -28.20 19.18
N PHE A 6 8.46 -26.90 19.41
CA PHE A 6 8.96 -25.94 18.42
C PHE A 6 10.17 -26.53 17.68
N ASP A 7 10.06 -26.63 16.35
CA ASP A 7 11.09 -27.15 15.45
C ASP A 7 11.40 -26.12 14.38
N ILE A 8 12.59 -25.52 14.48
CA ILE A 8 13.02 -24.45 13.58
C ILE A 8 13.10 -24.90 12.11
N VAL A 9 13.43 -26.17 11.86
CA VAL A 9 13.57 -26.70 10.50
C VAL A 9 12.20 -26.77 9.82
N SER A 10 11.17 -27.17 10.57
CA SER A 10 9.78 -27.17 10.09
C SER A 10 9.27 -25.75 9.84
N VAL A 11 9.61 -24.81 10.72
CA VAL A 11 9.24 -23.39 10.54
C VAL A 11 9.90 -22.80 9.29
N LEU A 12 11.22 -22.92 9.15
CA LEU A 12 11.95 -22.39 7.99
C LEU A 12 11.50 -23.04 6.66
N ARG A 13 11.08 -24.31 6.69
CA ARG A 13 10.51 -24.98 5.52
C ARG A 13 9.13 -24.41 5.12
N GLY A 14 8.36 -23.96 6.09
CA GLY A 14 7.01 -23.42 5.89
C GLY A 14 7.00 -21.99 5.32
N GLN A 15 8.10 -21.25 5.47
CA GLN A 15 8.19 -19.85 5.05
C GLN A 15 8.17 -19.71 3.54
N THR A 16 7.34 -18.79 3.07
CA THR A 16 7.12 -18.48 1.66
C THR A 16 7.87 -17.24 1.22
N ARG A 17 8.15 -16.30 2.14
CA ARG A 17 8.82 -15.04 1.82
C ARG A 17 10.32 -15.21 1.67
N ILE A 18 10.92 -16.06 2.48
CA ILE A 18 12.35 -16.39 2.43
C ILE A 18 12.48 -17.92 2.28
N PRO A 19 12.30 -18.46 1.06
CA PRO A 19 12.36 -19.90 0.86
C PRO A 19 13.78 -20.42 1.11
N VAL A 20 13.88 -21.49 1.89
CA VAL A 20 15.15 -22.17 2.20
C VAL A 20 15.21 -23.51 1.47
N ASP A 21 16.33 -23.79 0.82
CA ASP A 21 16.51 -25.05 0.10
C ASP A 21 16.61 -26.23 1.07
N LYS A 22 16.15 -27.41 0.64
CA LYS A 22 16.17 -28.64 1.44
C LYS A 22 17.59 -29.03 1.84
N ASP A 23 18.56 -28.84 0.95
CA ASP A 23 19.97 -29.16 1.22
C ASP A 23 20.60 -28.21 2.25
N GLU A 24 20.10 -26.97 2.34
CA GLU A 24 20.52 -26.02 3.38
C GLU A 24 19.89 -26.35 4.72
N LEU A 25 18.59 -26.72 4.74
CA LEU A 25 17.90 -27.15 5.96
C LEU A 25 18.56 -28.38 6.59
N LEU A 26 19.06 -29.32 5.78
CA LEU A 26 19.76 -30.51 6.27
C LEU A 26 21.05 -30.16 7.02
N LYS A 27 21.70 -29.02 6.72
CA LYS A 27 22.94 -28.58 7.39
C LYS A 27 22.69 -28.07 8.81
N ILE A 28 21.49 -27.55 9.09
CA ILE A 28 21.12 -27.00 10.40
C ILE A 28 20.98 -28.09 11.46
N GLY A 29 20.54 -29.29 11.06
CA GLY A 29 20.25 -30.40 11.96
C GLY A 29 18.92 -30.25 12.73
N ASN A 30 18.54 -31.31 13.46
CA ASN A 30 17.24 -31.41 14.15
C ASN A 30 17.36 -31.24 15.67
N LYS A 31 18.54 -30.86 16.17
CA LYS A 31 18.82 -30.75 17.60
C LYS A 31 19.15 -29.31 17.97
N LYS A 32 18.81 -28.93 19.19
CA LYS A 32 19.05 -27.57 19.70
C LYS A 32 20.53 -27.18 19.66
N GLU A 33 21.43 -28.12 19.91
CA GLU A 33 22.87 -27.86 19.89
C GLU A 33 23.37 -27.48 18.49
N ASP A 34 22.74 -28.02 17.44
CA ASP A 34 23.09 -27.71 16.07
C ASP A 34 22.48 -26.36 15.64
N TRP A 35 21.27 -26.04 16.13
CA TRP A 35 20.65 -24.73 15.90
C TRP A 35 21.49 -23.58 16.45
N ILE A 36 22.10 -23.76 17.62
CA ILE A 36 22.98 -22.74 18.21
C ILE A 36 24.21 -22.49 17.33
N LYS A 37 24.78 -23.55 16.72
CA LYS A 37 25.94 -23.42 15.81
C LYS A 37 25.58 -22.72 14.50
N HIS A 38 24.30 -22.76 14.11
CA HIS A 38 23.78 -22.20 12.87
C HIS A 38 22.85 -21.00 13.11
N VAL A 39 22.98 -20.32 14.26
CA VAL A 39 22.08 -19.24 14.64
C VAL A 39 22.08 -18.09 13.64
N ASP A 40 23.23 -17.75 13.07
CA ASP A 40 23.34 -16.65 12.10
C ASP A 40 22.59 -17.00 10.80
N PHE A 41 22.73 -18.24 10.33
CA PHE A 41 22.01 -18.72 9.16
C PHE A 41 20.49 -18.75 9.40
N ILE A 42 20.09 -19.27 10.57
CA ILE A 42 18.69 -19.29 10.98
C ILE A 42 18.14 -17.86 11.03
N ALA A 43 18.84 -16.93 11.68
CA ALA A 43 18.41 -15.54 11.82
C ALA A 43 18.30 -14.82 10.47
N GLU A 44 19.19 -15.11 9.51
CA GLU A 44 19.10 -14.56 8.15
C GLU A 44 17.85 -15.05 7.40
N LYS A 45 17.47 -16.32 7.60
CA LYS A 45 16.36 -16.93 6.87
C LYS A 45 15.02 -16.85 7.57
N PHE A 46 15.00 -16.61 8.88
CA PHE A 46 13.80 -16.64 9.69
C PHE A 46 13.02 -15.32 9.56
N ASP A 47 11.87 -15.38 8.89
CA ASP A 47 10.88 -14.29 8.91
C ASP A 47 9.97 -14.38 10.17
N ILE A 48 10.23 -13.50 11.14
CA ILE A 48 9.45 -13.42 12.38
C ILE A 48 7.99 -13.02 12.14
N MET A 49 7.71 -12.20 11.12
CA MET A 49 6.35 -11.73 10.82
C MET A 49 5.51 -12.86 10.24
N GLU A 50 6.10 -13.65 9.34
CA GLU A 50 5.45 -14.83 8.77
C GLU A 50 5.20 -15.89 9.85
N TRP A 51 6.16 -16.12 10.75
CA TRP A 51 5.97 -17.05 11.88
C TRP A 51 4.79 -16.64 12.79
N TRP A 52 4.65 -15.34 13.10
CA TRP A 52 3.52 -14.86 13.88
C TRP A 52 2.19 -15.03 13.13
N GLU A 53 2.17 -14.85 11.82
CA GLU A 53 0.99 -15.02 10.97
C GLU A 53 0.50 -16.47 10.93
N ASP A 54 1.42 -17.42 10.75
CA ASP A 54 1.10 -18.84 10.57
C ASP A 54 0.95 -19.61 11.88
N THR A 55 1.85 -19.40 12.85
CA THR A 55 1.91 -20.19 14.09
C THR A 55 1.54 -19.34 15.30
N GLY A 56 2.17 -18.18 15.46
CA GLY A 56 2.05 -17.37 16.68
C GLY A 56 0.62 -16.88 16.95
N LYS A 57 -0.18 -16.67 15.90
CA LYS A 57 -1.60 -16.30 16.00
C LYS A 57 -2.46 -17.38 16.66
N GLU A 58 -2.19 -18.66 16.38
CA GLU A 58 -2.96 -19.77 16.93
C GLU A 58 -2.48 -20.14 18.34
N GLU A 59 -1.16 -20.15 18.56
CA GLU A 59 -0.57 -20.50 19.85
C GLU A 59 -0.71 -19.38 20.88
N PHE A 60 -0.62 -18.12 20.46
CA PHE A 60 -0.63 -16.94 21.32
C PHE A 60 -1.59 -15.85 20.82
N PRO A 61 -2.91 -16.12 20.74
CA PRO A 61 -3.88 -15.22 20.11
C PRO A 61 -3.97 -13.85 20.78
N LEU A 62 -3.70 -13.76 22.07
CA LEU A 62 -3.70 -12.49 22.82
C LEU A 62 -2.41 -11.68 22.61
N LEU A 63 -1.29 -12.34 22.32
CA LEU A 63 0.00 -11.68 22.07
C LEU A 63 0.17 -11.31 20.61
N TYR A 64 -0.44 -12.04 19.68
CA TYR A 64 -0.30 -11.80 18.24
C TYR A 64 -0.58 -10.34 17.83
N PRO A 65 -1.68 -9.68 18.27
CA PRO A 65 -1.89 -8.27 17.95
C PRO A 65 -0.79 -7.35 18.47
N ILE A 66 -0.26 -7.64 19.67
CA ILE A 66 0.83 -6.86 20.27
C ILE A 66 2.12 -7.07 19.47
N ALA A 67 2.42 -8.31 19.08
CA ALA A 67 3.58 -8.65 18.27
C ALA A 67 3.53 -7.95 16.90
N CYS A 68 2.39 -7.96 16.22
CA CYS A 68 2.22 -7.26 14.94
C CYS A 68 2.45 -5.74 15.05
N ILE A 69 2.10 -5.14 16.19
CA ILE A 69 2.36 -3.71 16.41
C ILE A 69 3.85 -3.48 16.68
N VAL A 70 4.42 -4.20 17.63
CA VAL A 70 5.80 -3.97 18.08
C VAL A 70 6.82 -4.27 16.99
N LEU A 71 6.66 -5.39 16.27
CA LEU A 71 7.61 -5.81 15.24
C LEU A 71 7.52 -4.96 13.96
N ALA A 72 6.40 -4.29 13.72
CA ALA A 72 6.26 -3.38 12.59
C ALA A 72 6.89 -1.99 12.85
N LEU A 73 7.25 -1.68 14.09
CA LEU A 73 7.89 -0.42 14.42
C LEU A 73 9.35 -0.45 13.96
N PRO A 74 9.78 0.49 13.10
CA PRO A 74 11.17 0.57 12.71
C PRO A 74 12.02 0.96 13.92
N GLU A 75 13.17 0.32 14.09
CA GLU A 75 14.11 0.61 15.18
C GLU A 75 14.74 2.01 15.06
N SER A 76 14.74 2.58 13.85
CA SER A 76 15.34 3.89 13.58
C SER A 76 14.55 4.70 12.55
N ASN A 77 14.78 6.00 12.57
CA ASN A 77 14.24 6.93 11.58
C ASN A 77 15.02 6.93 10.26
N GLY A 78 16.09 6.14 10.12
CA GLY A 78 16.98 6.19 8.95
C GLY A 78 16.26 5.90 7.62
N ASP A 79 15.21 5.09 7.66
CA ASP A 79 14.40 4.79 6.48
C ASP A 79 13.53 6.00 6.05
N GLN A 80 13.07 6.78 7.02
CA GLN A 80 12.38 8.05 6.76
C GLN A 80 13.37 9.09 6.20
N GLU A 81 14.56 9.20 6.79
CA GLU A 81 15.63 10.10 6.32
C GLU A 81 16.06 9.76 4.88
N ARG A 82 16.17 8.48 4.54
CA ARG A 82 16.44 8.03 3.17
C ARG A 82 15.31 8.37 2.21
N THR A 83 14.06 8.27 2.67
CA THR A 83 12.88 8.68 1.89
C THR A 83 12.92 10.19 1.60
N PHE A 84 13.21 11.03 2.60
CA PHE A 84 13.31 12.49 2.43
C PHE A 84 14.52 12.88 1.58
N SER A 85 15.65 12.19 1.75
CA SER A 85 16.86 12.40 0.93
C SER A 85 16.60 12.04 -0.54
N GLY A 86 15.87 10.94 -0.80
CA GLY A 86 15.42 10.55 -2.14
C GLY A 86 14.36 11.47 -2.74
N ALA A 87 13.73 12.31 -1.92
CA ALA A 87 12.73 13.30 -2.32
C ALA A 87 13.32 14.70 -2.61
N THR A 88 14.64 14.88 -2.51
CA THR A 88 15.34 16.17 -2.72
C THR A 88 15.15 16.76 -4.12
N TRP A 89 14.84 15.95 -5.14
CA TRP A 89 14.47 16.45 -6.47
C TRP A 89 13.19 17.30 -6.47
N MET A 90 12.38 17.21 -5.40
CA MET A 90 11.20 18.05 -5.20
C MET A 90 11.54 19.41 -4.59
N ASP A 91 12.74 19.61 -4.08
CA ASP A 91 13.20 20.85 -3.40
C ASP A 91 13.77 21.92 -4.38
N GLY A 92 13.50 21.76 -5.68
CA GLY A 92 13.97 22.68 -6.72
C GLY A 92 13.20 24.02 -6.76
N LYS A 93 13.85 25.09 -7.25
CA LYS A 93 13.28 26.45 -7.36
C LYS A 93 11.92 26.54 -8.09
N LEU A 94 11.65 25.65 -9.05
CA LEU A 94 10.36 25.55 -9.75
C LEU A 94 9.23 24.89 -8.93
N ASN A 95 9.56 24.13 -7.89
CA ASN A 95 8.59 23.46 -7.01
C ASN A 95 8.23 24.27 -5.77
N SER A 96 8.86 25.44 -5.57
CA SER A 96 8.57 26.37 -4.45
C SER A 96 7.12 26.90 -4.38
N LYS A 97 6.29 26.61 -5.41
CA LYS A 97 4.86 26.97 -5.48
C LYS A 97 3.91 25.84 -5.12
N GLN A 98 4.40 24.64 -4.78
CA GLN A 98 3.53 23.51 -4.44
C GLN A 98 3.01 23.64 -3.01
N THR A 99 1.74 23.26 -2.81
CA THR A 99 1.17 23.17 -1.47
C THR A 99 1.79 22.01 -0.71
N ASP A 100 1.86 22.13 0.61
CA ASP A 100 2.41 21.07 1.50
C ASP A 100 1.70 19.72 1.29
N ILE A 101 0.38 19.75 1.05
CA ILE A 101 -0.42 18.56 0.75
C ILE A 101 0.09 17.86 -0.51
N THR A 102 0.37 18.62 -1.57
CA THR A 102 0.91 18.07 -2.82
C THR A 102 2.28 17.43 -2.60
N PHE A 103 3.13 18.04 -1.77
CA PHE A 103 4.43 17.48 -1.42
C PHE A 103 4.29 16.15 -0.66
N GLN A 104 3.49 16.12 0.41
CA GLN A 104 3.22 14.90 1.18
C GLN A 104 2.69 13.77 0.28
N MET A 105 1.80 14.08 -0.66
CA MET A 105 1.26 13.07 -1.57
C MET A 105 2.28 12.50 -2.54
N LYS A 106 3.21 13.32 -3.01
CA LYS A 106 4.31 12.85 -3.86
C LYS A 106 5.28 11.97 -3.10
N VAL A 107 5.63 12.34 -1.87
CA VAL A 107 6.47 11.51 -0.98
C VAL A 107 5.81 10.16 -0.73
N LEU A 108 4.51 10.14 -0.43
CA LEU A 108 3.76 8.89 -0.24
C LEU A 108 3.73 8.03 -1.51
N THR A 109 3.55 8.65 -2.68
CA THR A 109 3.55 7.96 -3.97
C THR A 109 4.94 7.36 -4.27
N TYR A 110 6.01 8.11 -3.97
CA TYR A 110 7.38 7.65 -4.12
C TYR A 110 7.66 6.44 -3.24
N LYS A 111 7.30 6.49 -1.94
CA LYS A 111 7.47 5.38 -1.01
C LYS A 111 6.71 4.13 -1.45
N ASN A 112 5.51 4.32 -1.99
CA ASN A 112 4.66 3.22 -2.48
C ASN A 112 4.93 2.84 -3.95
N ARG A 113 5.96 3.37 -4.60
CA ARG A 113 6.19 3.19 -6.06
C ARG A 113 6.31 1.71 -6.46
N ALA A 114 7.03 0.91 -5.68
CA ALA A 114 7.20 -0.52 -5.96
C ALA A 114 5.85 -1.27 -5.91
N PHE A 115 5.07 -1.02 -4.86
CA PHE A 115 3.72 -1.57 -4.72
C PHE A 115 2.79 -1.13 -5.86
N LEU A 116 2.79 0.17 -6.18
CA LEU A 116 1.97 0.73 -7.25
C LEU A 116 2.35 0.19 -8.63
N ARG A 117 3.64 -0.09 -8.87
CA ARG A 117 4.10 -0.74 -10.10
C ARG A 117 3.61 -2.19 -10.19
N GLN A 118 3.80 -2.96 -9.11
CA GLN A 118 3.38 -4.37 -9.06
C GLN A 118 1.85 -4.53 -9.20
N HIS A 119 1.07 -3.62 -8.61
CA HIS A 119 -0.39 -3.71 -8.56
C HIS A 119 -1.09 -2.67 -9.44
N ARG A 120 -0.40 -2.12 -10.45
CA ARG A 120 -0.92 -1.04 -11.34
C ARG A 120 -2.29 -1.37 -11.91
N HIS A 121 -2.49 -2.63 -12.32
CA HIS A 121 -3.73 -3.11 -12.90
C HIS A 121 -4.91 -3.05 -11.91
N LEU A 122 -4.72 -3.47 -10.66
CA LEU A 122 -5.76 -3.43 -9.61
C LEU A 122 -6.12 -1.99 -9.25
N VAL A 123 -5.12 -1.13 -9.12
CA VAL A 123 -5.33 0.30 -8.80
C VAL A 123 -6.10 0.99 -9.93
N SER A 124 -5.77 0.69 -11.20
CA SER A 124 -6.50 1.23 -12.35
C SER A 124 -7.97 0.81 -12.36
N VAL A 125 -8.25 -0.47 -12.13
CA VAL A 125 -9.63 -0.99 -12.06
C VAL A 125 -10.41 -0.37 -10.92
N ALA A 126 -9.80 -0.25 -9.73
CA ALA A 126 -10.42 0.40 -8.59
C ALA A 126 -10.73 1.88 -8.87
N ARG A 127 -9.80 2.62 -9.50
CA ARG A 127 -10.02 4.03 -9.89
C ARG A 127 -11.16 4.18 -10.89
N LYS A 128 -11.23 3.34 -11.92
CA LYS A 128 -12.34 3.34 -12.89
C LYS A 128 -13.68 3.14 -12.20
N ARG A 129 -13.76 2.19 -11.26
CA ARG A 129 -14.98 1.94 -10.48
C ARG A 129 -15.36 3.12 -9.58
N VAL A 130 -14.38 3.78 -8.95
CA VAL A 130 -14.63 4.97 -8.13
C VAL A 130 -15.14 6.13 -8.98
N ALA A 131 -14.52 6.38 -10.14
CA ALA A 131 -14.97 7.40 -11.09
C ALA A 131 -16.39 7.11 -11.56
N GLU A 132 -16.67 5.87 -11.99
CA GLU A 132 -18.00 5.43 -12.41
C GLU A 132 -19.06 5.65 -11.31
N ASN A 133 -18.74 5.28 -10.06
CA ASN A 133 -19.64 5.49 -8.93
C ASN A 133 -19.88 6.98 -8.65
N ARG A 134 -18.86 7.82 -8.79
CA ARG A 134 -18.96 9.27 -8.59
C ARG A 134 -19.81 9.91 -9.70
N THR A 135 -19.60 9.53 -10.96
CA THR A 135 -20.43 9.98 -12.09
C THR A 135 -21.88 9.54 -11.92
N LYS A 136 -22.13 8.28 -11.53
CA LYS A 136 -23.48 7.79 -11.22
C LYS A 136 -24.13 8.59 -10.09
N ARG A 137 -23.38 8.98 -9.06
CA ARG A 137 -23.88 9.81 -7.96
C ARG A 137 -24.28 11.20 -8.45
N LEU A 138 -23.41 11.86 -9.20
CA LEU A 138 -23.67 13.18 -9.77
C LEU A 138 -24.88 13.18 -10.70
N LEU A 139 -25.01 12.17 -11.57
CA LEU A 139 -26.17 12.01 -12.44
C LEU A 139 -27.47 11.83 -11.63
N ARG A 140 -27.46 11.03 -10.56
CA ARG A 140 -28.63 10.87 -9.68
C ARG A 140 -29.01 12.17 -8.97
N GLU A 141 -28.02 12.91 -8.49
CA GLU A 141 -28.23 14.22 -7.87
C GLU A 141 -28.82 15.22 -8.87
N HIS A 142 -28.33 15.20 -10.11
CA HIS A 142 -28.84 16.06 -11.18
C HIS A 142 -30.27 15.70 -11.58
N VAL A 143 -30.58 14.42 -11.82
CA VAL A 143 -31.95 13.96 -12.10
C VAL A 143 -32.91 14.33 -10.97
N LYS A 144 -32.48 14.23 -9.71
CA LYS A 144 -33.29 14.64 -8.54
C LYS A 144 -33.49 16.15 -8.46
N LYS A 145 -32.54 16.95 -8.94
CA LYS A 145 -32.70 18.41 -9.04
C LYS A 145 -33.69 18.76 -10.16
N LEU A 146 -33.61 18.11 -11.31
CA LEU A 146 -34.54 18.31 -12.44
C LEU A 146 -35.98 17.95 -12.05
N SER A 147 -36.20 16.79 -11.41
CA SER A 147 -37.55 16.39 -10.99
C SER A 147 -38.16 17.37 -9.98
N ARG A 148 -37.34 17.97 -9.11
CA ARG A 148 -37.79 19.02 -8.18
C ARG A 148 -38.06 20.35 -8.88
N ALA A 149 -37.26 20.72 -9.88
CA ALA A 149 -37.49 21.92 -10.68
C ALA A 149 -38.79 21.83 -11.49
N GLU A 150 -39.09 20.65 -12.06
CA GLU A 150 -40.36 20.35 -12.73
C GLU A 150 -41.56 20.42 -11.78
N GLU A 151 -41.44 19.86 -10.57
CA GLU A 151 -42.47 19.97 -9.52
C GLU A 151 -42.69 21.41 -9.03
N GLU A 152 -41.64 22.24 -9.04
CA GLU A 152 -41.67 23.65 -8.66
C GLU A 152 -42.01 24.60 -9.82
N GLY A 153 -42.20 24.10 -11.04
CA GLY A 153 -42.50 24.90 -12.24
C GLY A 153 -41.38 25.86 -12.66
N LYS A 154 -40.14 25.59 -12.26
CA LYS A 154 -38.95 26.36 -12.64
C LYS A 154 -38.30 25.72 -13.87
N GLU A 155 -37.92 26.51 -14.86
CA GLU A 155 -37.13 26.00 -15.97
C GLU A 155 -35.81 25.41 -15.46
N PRO A 156 -35.36 24.27 -16.01
CA PRO A 156 -34.08 23.68 -15.63
C PRO A 156 -32.97 24.69 -15.96
N GLU A 157 -32.17 25.06 -14.95
CA GLU A 157 -30.96 25.85 -15.17
C GLU A 157 -30.07 25.10 -16.17
N ASP A 158 -29.79 25.74 -17.30
CA ASP A 158 -28.85 25.26 -18.31
C ASP A 158 -27.53 24.88 -17.64
N ILE A 159 -26.87 23.84 -18.18
CA ILE A 159 -25.52 23.46 -17.77
C ILE A 159 -24.65 24.71 -17.84
N THR A 160 -24.24 25.24 -16.69
CA THR A 160 -23.45 26.46 -16.67
C THR A 160 -22.09 26.17 -17.29
N GLN A 161 -21.55 27.15 -18.02
CA GLN A 161 -20.21 27.07 -18.58
C GLN A 161 -19.17 26.70 -17.50
N GLU A 162 -19.39 27.17 -16.26
CA GLU A 162 -18.59 26.83 -15.09
C GLU A 162 -18.53 25.32 -14.79
N MET A 163 -19.64 24.59 -14.96
CA MET A 163 -19.68 23.14 -14.77
C MET A 163 -18.99 22.37 -15.91
N LEU A 164 -19.03 22.90 -17.13
CA LEU A 164 -18.31 22.35 -18.28
C LEU A 164 -16.80 22.59 -18.12
N ASP A 165 -16.42 23.78 -17.68
CA ASP A 165 -15.04 24.17 -17.42
C ASP A 165 -14.46 23.33 -16.26
N GLU A 166 -15.23 23.02 -15.21
CA GLU A 166 -14.82 22.07 -14.17
C GLU A 166 -14.59 20.66 -14.74
N LEU A 167 -15.50 20.14 -15.57
CA LEU A 167 -15.36 18.82 -16.18
C LEU A 167 -14.13 18.73 -17.11
N GLU A 168 -13.87 19.78 -17.87
CA GLU A 168 -12.70 19.88 -18.76
C GLU A 168 -11.40 20.03 -17.95
N HIS A 169 -11.42 20.76 -16.84
CA HIS A 169 -10.29 20.85 -15.91
C HIS A 169 -9.93 19.48 -15.33
N TYR A 170 -10.92 18.69 -14.89
CA TYR A 170 -10.67 17.34 -14.34
C TYR A 170 -10.20 16.33 -15.39
N ALA A 171 -10.72 16.40 -16.63
CA ALA A 171 -10.24 15.57 -17.74
C ALA A 171 -8.77 15.85 -18.07
N ASN A 172 -8.36 17.13 -17.99
CA ASN A 172 -6.99 17.56 -18.20
C ASN A 172 -6.06 17.17 -17.04
N GLU A 173 -6.53 17.20 -15.78
CA GLU A 173 -5.77 16.69 -14.63
C GLU A 173 -5.54 15.18 -14.71
N ASP A 174 -6.53 14.40 -15.14
CA ASP A 174 -6.40 12.96 -15.32
C ASP A 174 -5.42 12.61 -16.45
N ALA A 175 -5.45 13.36 -17.56
CA ALA A 175 -4.48 13.23 -18.65
C ALA A 175 -3.06 13.60 -18.22
N ALA A 176 -2.90 14.69 -17.45
CA ALA A 176 -1.61 15.12 -16.91
C ALA A 176 -1.05 14.12 -15.88
N ASN A 177 -1.90 13.55 -15.04
CA ASN A 177 -1.51 12.52 -14.08
C ASN A 177 -1.14 11.20 -14.76
N ALA A 178 -1.86 10.80 -15.82
CA ALA A 178 -1.50 9.65 -16.63
C ALA A 178 -0.14 9.86 -17.32
N ALA A 179 0.07 11.03 -17.91
CA ALA A 179 1.34 11.40 -18.56
C ALA A 179 2.50 11.48 -17.56
N PHE A 180 2.29 11.98 -16.35
CA PHE A 180 3.31 12.01 -15.30
C PHE A 180 3.71 10.60 -14.83
N ILE A 181 2.74 9.68 -14.76
CA ILE A 181 3.00 8.27 -14.43
C ILE A 181 3.80 7.60 -15.54
N ASP A 182 3.50 7.86 -16.81
CA ASP A 182 4.23 7.28 -17.94
C ASP A 182 5.61 7.92 -18.15
N ALA A 183 5.78 9.22 -17.87
CA ALA A 183 7.07 9.91 -17.94
C ALA A 183 8.04 9.55 -16.80
N ASN A 184 7.52 9.04 -15.68
CA ASN A 184 8.32 8.56 -14.55
C ASN A 184 8.24 7.03 -14.37
N ALA A 185 7.73 6.32 -15.38
CA ALA A 185 7.81 4.87 -15.51
C ALA A 185 9.25 4.45 -15.80
#